data_AF-U9URR1-F1
#
_entry.id   AF-U9URR1-F1
#
_cell.length_a   1.000
_cell.length_b   1.000
_cell.length_c   1.000
_cell.angle_alpha   90.00
_cell.angle_beta   90.00
_cell.angle_gamma   90.00
#
_symmetry.space_group_name_H-M   'P 1'
#
loop_
_entity.id
_entity.type
_entity.pdbx_description
1 polymer ?
#
loop_
_entity_poly.entity_id
_entity_poly.type
_entity_poly.pdbx_seq_one_letter_code
_entity_poly.pdbx_strand_id
1 'polypeptide(L)'
;MKMLSTSKNIGEAYYLSITDIICNILNNPLLFSNMYFGPGQEVTKNKELWHGDIWKESARFGKTSITIAQHVYYSGDFVVYRESSDAKRFGRILRLCKKMTD
;
A
#
# COMPACT_ATOMS: atom_id res chain seq x y z
N MET A 1 -0.17 30.97 -23.18
CA MET A 1 1.25 30.62 -23.44
C MET A 1 1.38 29.11 -23.39
N LYS A 2 1.83 28.45 -24.47
CA LYS A 2 2.22 27.03 -24.44
C LYS A 2 3.73 26.97 -24.21
N MET A 3 4.18 26.29 -23.16
CA MET A 3 5.60 25.95 -23.01
C MET A 3 5.95 24.87 -24.03
N LEU A 4 6.95 25.14 -24.86
CA LEU A 4 7.54 24.15 -25.75
C LEU A 4 8.55 23.34 -24.91
N SER A 5 8.37 22.01 -24.84
CA SER A 5 9.33 21.15 -24.16
C SER A 5 10.68 21.21 -24.88
N THR A 6 11.75 21.49 -24.15
CA THR A 6 13.14 21.48 -24.63
C THR A 6 13.82 20.13 -24.41
N SER A 7 13.09 19.10 -23.98
CA SER A 7 13.65 17.78 -23.76
C SER A 7 14.16 17.21 -25.08
N LYS A 8 15.46 16.96 -25.18
CA LYS A 8 16.07 16.18 -26.25
C LYS A 8 15.33 14.85 -26.35
N ASN A 9 14.97 14.42 -27.56
CA ASN A 9 14.32 13.13 -27.78
C ASN A 9 15.35 12.03 -27.46
N ILE A 10 15.35 11.57 -26.21
CA ILE A 10 16.15 10.43 -25.77
C ILE A 10 15.45 9.24 -26.40
N GLY A 11 16.09 8.59 -27.38
CA GLY A 11 15.57 7.38 -28.01
C GLY A 11 15.10 6.38 -26.95
N GLU A 12 14.09 5.56 -27.29
CA GLU A 12 13.35 4.69 -26.36
C GLU A 12 14.27 4.16 -25.26
N ALA A 13 14.13 4.72 -24.05
CA ALA A 13 15.02 4.40 -22.92
C ALA A 13 14.89 2.93 -22.48
N TYR A 14 13.87 2.24 -23.00
CA TYR A 14 13.54 0.86 -22.70
C TYR A 14 13.34 0.10 -24.01
N TYR A 15 14.03 -1.03 -24.15
CA TYR A 15 13.85 -1.97 -25.26
C TYR A 15 12.46 -2.64 -25.27
N LEU A 16 11.76 -2.61 -24.13
CA LEU A 16 10.43 -3.17 -23.92
C LEU A 16 9.49 -2.06 -23.44
N SER A 17 8.19 -2.21 -23.70
CA SER A 17 7.21 -1.29 -23.10
C SER A 17 7.25 -1.41 -21.58
N ILE A 18 6.90 -0.33 -20.87
CA ILE A 18 6.79 -0.34 -19.40
C ILE A 18 5.83 -1.46 -18.96
N THR A 19 4.75 -1.67 -19.70
CA THR A 19 3.78 -2.74 -19.45
C THR A 19 4.43 -4.12 -19.53
N ASP A 20 5.22 -4.39 -20.57
CA ASP A 20 5.90 -5.68 -20.74
C ASP A 20 6.93 -5.92 -19.63
N ILE A 21 7.65 -4.87 -19.23
CA ILE A 21 8.60 -4.93 -18.11
C ILE A 21 7.86 -5.31 -16.81
N ILE A 22 6.74 -4.64 -16.52
CA ILE A 22 5.93 -4.93 -15.32
C ILE A 22 5.39 -6.37 -15.38
N CYS A 23 4.81 -6.77 -16.50
CA CYS A 23 4.28 -8.13 -16.69
C CYS A 23 5.38 -9.19 -16.49
N ASN A 24 6.56 -9.00 -17.07
CA ASN A 24 7.68 -9.94 -16.92
C ASN A 24 8.15 -10.05 -15.46
N ILE A 25 8.23 -8.94 -14.74
CA ILE A 25 8.62 -8.93 -13.33
C ILE A 25 7.57 -9.65 -12.48
N LEU A 26 6.29 -9.34 -12.66
CA LEU A 26 5.20 -9.94 -11.89
C LEU A 26 5.04 -11.45 -12.15
N ASN A 27 5.36 -11.91 -13.37
CA ASN A 27 5.27 -13.32 -13.74
C ASN A 27 6.53 -14.14 -13.39
N ASN A 28 7.59 -13.52 -12.89
CA ASN A 28 8.79 -14.23 -12.47
C ASN A 28 8.68 -14.65 -10.99
N PRO A 29 8.51 -15.95 -10.66
CA PRO A 29 8.26 -16.38 -9.28
C PRO A 29 9.43 -16.07 -8.32
N LEU A 30 10.67 -16.13 -8.82
CA LEU A 30 11.89 -15.87 -8.04
C LEU A 30 12.00 -14.39 -7.64
N LEU A 31 11.53 -13.49 -8.50
CA LEU A 31 11.48 -12.07 -8.19
C LEU A 31 10.24 -11.76 -7.35
N PHE A 32 9.07 -12.23 -7.79
CA PHE A 32 7.79 -11.96 -7.15
C PHE A 32 7.79 -12.34 -5.66
N SER A 33 8.39 -13.47 -5.27
CA SER A 33 8.47 -13.88 -3.87
C SER A 33 9.25 -12.91 -2.98
N ASN A 34 10.19 -12.17 -3.56
CA ASN A 34 11.04 -11.19 -2.89
C ASN A 34 10.51 -9.75 -3.06
N MET A 35 9.44 -9.57 -3.85
CA MET A 35 8.80 -8.28 -4.03
C MET A 35 7.83 -7.99 -2.91
N TYR A 36 7.56 -6.70 -2.70
CA TYR A 36 6.57 -6.23 -1.74
C TYR A 36 5.14 -6.79 -2.02
N PHE A 37 4.81 -7.04 -3.29
CA PHE A 37 3.53 -7.64 -3.70
C PHE A 37 3.51 -9.17 -3.64
N GLY A 38 4.62 -9.79 -3.25
CA GLY A 38 4.76 -11.22 -3.03
C GLY A 38 4.08 -11.68 -1.73
N PRO A 39 4.36 -12.92 -1.29
CA PRO A 39 4.01 -13.35 0.06
C PRO A 39 4.67 -12.38 1.03
N GLY A 40 3.87 -11.59 1.76
CA GLY A 40 4.39 -10.53 2.63
C GLY A 40 5.49 -11.06 3.56
N GLN A 41 6.66 -10.43 3.52
CA GLN A 41 7.81 -10.82 4.34
C GLN A 41 7.70 -10.16 5.72
N GLU A 42 7.84 -10.95 6.78
CA GLU A 42 7.98 -10.42 8.12
C GLU A 42 9.37 -9.79 8.29
N VAL A 43 9.42 -8.52 8.68
CA VAL A 43 10.66 -7.78 8.92
C VAL A 43 10.66 -7.18 10.31
N THR A 44 11.79 -7.30 11.02
CA THR A 44 11.96 -6.74 12.37
C THR A 44 11.91 -5.21 12.40
N LYS A 45 12.22 -4.56 11.28
CA LYS A 45 12.12 -3.11 11.13
C LYS A 45 11.59 -2.78 9.74
N ASN A 46 10.43 -2.14 9.67
CA ASN A 46 9.91 -1.61 8.41
C ASN A 46 10.88 -0.57 7.86
N LYS A 47 11.49 -0.87 6.72
CA LYS A 47 12.19 0.11 5.89
C LYS A 47 11.35 0.29 4.63
N GLU A 48 10.45 1.26 4.66
CA GLU A 48 9.81 1.71 3.43
C GLU A 48 10.88 2.38 2.57
N LEU A 49 11.16 1.81 1.40
CA LEU A 49 12.10 2.38 0.43
C LEU A 49 11.50 3.57 -0.34
N TRP A 50 10.22 3.88 -0.11
CA TRP A 50 9.47 4.88 -0.85
C TRP A 50 8.97 6.01 0.07
N HIS A 51 8.83 7.19 -0.51
CA HIS A 51 8.47 8.40 0.21
C HIS A 51 6.95 8.44 0.46
N GLY A 52 6.53 8.10 1.69
CA GLY A 52 5.27 8.58 2.24
C GLY A 52 4.15 7.56 2.49
N ASP A 53 3.16 8.08 3.20
CA ASP A 53 1.94 7.48 3.77
C ASP A 53 0.98 6.77 2.80
N ILE A 54 1.32 6.66 1.51
CA ILE A 54 0.38 6.27 0.45
C ILE A 54 0.10 4.76 0.45
N TRP A 55 1.10 3.92 0.76
CA TRP A 55 0.96 2.47 0.63
C TRP A 55 0.44 1.78 1.90
N LYS A 56 0.61 2.39 3.08
CA LYS A 56 0.00 1.90 4.33
C LYS A 56 -1.54 1.90 4.29
N GLU A 57 -2.13 2.69 3.39
CA GLU A 57 -3.58 2.79 3.14
C GLU A 57 -4.05 1.87 2.00
N SER A 58 -3.15 1.12 1.36
CA SER A 58 -3.53 0.22 0.27
C SER A 58 -4.41 -0.92 0.78
N ALA A 59 -5.56 -1.11 0.15
CA ALA A 59 -6.46 -2.24 0.44
C ALA A 59 -5.80 -3.62 0.22
N ARG A 60 -4.68 -3.68 -0.53
CA ARG A 60 -3.88 -4.89 -0.70
C ARG A 60 -3.01 -5.22 0.52
N PHE A 61 -2.87 -4.28 1.47
CA PHE A 61 -2.00 -4.39 2.63
C PHE A 61 -2.83 -4.47 3.92
N GLY A 62 -3.43 -5.63 4.19
CA GLY A 62 -4.24 -5.89 5.39
C GLY A 62 -5.62 -6.42 5.07
N LYS A 63 -6.52 -6.44 6.07
CA LYS A 63 -7.93 -6.73 5.82
C LYS A 63 -8.63 -5.51 5.21
N THR A 64 -9.57 -5.75 4.30
CA THR A 64 -10.41 -4.71 3.71
C THR A 64 -11.54 -4.25 4.64
N SER A 65 -11.93 -5.12 5.58
CA SER A 65 -12.97 -4.82 6.57
C SER A 65 -12.80 -5.60 7.89
N ILE A 66 -13.45 -5.11 8.95
CA ILE A 66 -13.58 -5.77 10.25
C ILE A 66 -15.02 -5.62 10.77
N THR A 67 -15.52 -6.64 11.47
CA THR A 67 -16.83 -6.58 12.11
C THR A 67 -16.66 -6.45 13.63
N ILE A 68 -17.22 -5.40 14.22
CA ILE A 68 -17.24 -5.15 15.66
C ILE A 68 -18.69 -4.90 16.07
N ALA A 69 -19.20 -5.63 17.07
CA ALA A 69 -20.58 -5.49 17.55
C ALA A 69 -21.62 -5.46 16.40
N GLN A 70 -21.50 -6.41 15.46
CA GLN A 70 -22.35 -6.56 14.26
C GLN A 70 -22.26 -5.42 13.23
N HIS A 71 -21.42 -4.41 13.44
CA HIS A 71 -21.16 -3.35 12.46
C HIS A 71 -19.90 -3.65 11.68
N VAL A 72 -19.96 -3.46 10.37
CA VAL A 72 -18.81 -3.62 9.46
C VAL A 72 -18.14 -2.26 9.26
N TYR A 73 -16.83 -2.25 9.42
CA TYR A 73 -15.97 -1.09 9.20
C TYR A 73 -14.96 -1.41 8.11
N TYR A 74 -14.70 -0.44 7.25
CA TYR A 74 -13.77 -0.53 6.14
C TYR A 74 -12.54 0.35 6.38
N SER A 75 -11.43 -0.01 5.73
CA SER A 75 -10.30 0.91 5.59
C SER A 75 -10.76 2.17 4.85
N GLY A 76 -10.44 3.34 5.40
CA GLY A 76 -10.88 4.65 4.92
C GLY A 76 -12.07 5.24 5.69
N ASP A 77 -12.80 4.45 6.47
CA ASP A 77 -13.95 4.94 7.22
C ASP A 77 -13.53 5.93 8.32
N PHE A 78 -14.35 6.96 8.50
CA PHE A 78 -14.23 7.86 9.63
C PHE A 78 -15.02 7.32 10.83
N VAL A 79 -14.38 7.28 11.99
CA VAL A 79 -14.93 6.69 13.21
C VAL A 79 -14.67 7.56 14.42
N VAL A 80 -15.55 7.44 15.41
CA VAL A 80 -15.29 7.94 16.76
C VAL A 80 -14.83 6.77 17.62
N TYR A 81 -13.64 6.88 18.20
CA TYR A 81 -13.05 5.86 19.07
C TYR A 81 -12.72 6.42 20.44
N ARG A 82 -12.60 5.53 21.42
CA ARG A 82 -12.22 5.86 22.79
C ARG A 82 -10.70 5.74 22.91
N GLU A 83 -10.00 6.84 23.20
CA GLU A 83 -8.54 6.85 23.38
C GLU A 83 -8.15 6.52 24.83
N SER A 84 -8.91 7.03 25.80
CA SER A 84 -8.83 6.76 27.23
C SER A 84 -10.23 6.69 27.82
N SER A 85 -10.40 6.38 29.10
CA SER A 85 -11.71 6.14 29.75
C SER A 85 -12.79 7.16 29.37
N ASP A 86 -12.44 8.44 29.28
CA ASP A 86 -13.40 9.53 29.08
C ASP A 86 -13.19 10.34 27.79
N ALA A 87 -12.09 10.12 27.06
CA ALA A 87 -11.79 10.87 25.83
C ALA A 87 -12.27 10.12 24.58
N LYS A 88 -13.24 10.71 23.89
CA LYS A 88 -13.61 10.33 22.53
C LYS A 88 -12.78 11.11 21.53
N ARG A 89 -12.31 10.44 20.48
CA ARG A 89 -11.59 11.05 19.35
C ARG A 89 -12.24 10.67 18.04
N PHE A 90 -12.14 11.59 17.09
CA PHE A 90 -12.52 11.37 15.71
C PHE A 90 -11.28 11.04 14.90
N GLY A 91 -11.33 10.00 14.08
CA GLY A 91 -10.21 9.58 13.26
C GLY A 91 -10.64 8.78 12.05
N ARG A 92 -9.66 8.43 11.21
CA ARG A 92 -9.86 7.60 10.01
C ARG A 92 -9.17 6.26 10.18
N ILE A 93 -9.86 5.18 9.82
CA ILE A 93 -9.25 3.84 9.79
C ILE A 93 -8.27 3.80 8.63
N LEU A 94 -6.97 3.82 8.92
CA LEU A 94 -5.95 3.76 7.87
C LEU A 94 -5.69 2.33 7.40
N ARG A 95 -5.68 1.38 8.34
CA ARG A 95 -5.32 -0.01 8.07
C ARG A 95 -5.93 -0.96 9.10
N LEU A 96 -6.32 -2.14 8.65
CA LEU A 96 -6.77 -3.24 9.50
C LEU A 96 -5.78 -4.40 9.43
N CYS A 97 -5.20 -4.77 10.57
CA CYS A 97 -4.23 -5.85 10.69
C CYS A 97 -4.76 -6.95 11.60
N LYS A 98 -4.50 -8.22 11.25
CA LYS A 98 -4.74 -9.36 12.16
C LYS A 98 -3.49 -9.54 13.02
N LYS A 99 -3.64 -9.52 14.35
CA LYS A 99 -2.55 -9.90 15.24
C LYS A 99 -2.34 -11.41 15.11
N MET A 100 -1.13 -11.85 14.73
CA MET A 100 -0.78 -13.26 14.82
C MET A 100 -0.65 -13.61 16.30
N THR A 101 -1.22 -14.74 16.69
CA THR A 101 -1.14 -15.27 18.06
C THR A 101 -0.17 -16.44 17.95
N ASP A 102 0.90 -16.42 18.74
CA ASP A 102 1.88 -17.50 18.84
C ASP A 102 1.24 -18.79 19.39
#